data_AF-A0A9N9X231-F1
#
_entry.id   AF-A0A9N9X231-F1
#
_cell.length_a   1.000
_cell.length_b   1.000
_cell.length_c   1.000
_cell.angle_alpha   90.00
_cell.angle_beta   90.00
_cell.angle_gamma   90.00
#
_symmetry.space_group_name_H-M   'P 1'
#
loop_
_entity.id
_entity.type
_entity.pdbx_description
1 polymer ?
#
loop_
_entity_poly.entity_id
_entity_poly.type
_entity_poly.pdbx_seq_one_letter_code
_entity_poly.pdbx_strand_id
1 'polypeptide(L)'
;MCLIIDVQGFRKENNKFIVKEFASFNEVKIRHYIFKPPFPLNFSTSNLQKQADWLVRNFHCIEWTEGYTPLHQFENNMKSLCDGVDLIHIKGREKAEYIRRFTPVPVVEFDDQPEVKIH
;
A
#
# COMPACT_ATOMS: atom_id res chain seq x y z
N MET A 1 -5.16 14.99 -14.07
CA MET A 1 -5.81 13.68 -13.85
C MET A 1 -5.79 13.32 -12.37
N CYS A 2 -6.85 12.68 -11.87
CA CYS A 2 -6.96 12.20 -10.48
C CYS A 2 -6.55 10.72 -10.37
N LEU A 3 -5.80 10.36 -9.34
CA LEU A 3 -5.38 8.98 -9.07
C LEU A 3 -5.85 8.55 -7.68
N ILE A 4 -6.63 7.48 -7.61
CA ILE A 4 -7.01 6.82 -6.36
C ILE A 4 -6.00 5.72 -6.08
N ILE A 5 -5.46 5.68 -4.85
CA ILE A 5 -4.50 4.66 -4.41
C ILE A 5 -5.01 3.98 -3.14
N ASP A 6 -4.77 2.67 -3.03
CA ASP A 6 -4.72 1.97 -1.75
C ASP A 6 -3.37 1.25 -1.60
N VAL A 7 -2.86 1.24 -0.38
CA VAL A 7 -1.65 0.48 -0.01
C VAL A 7 -1.92 -0.32 1.25
N GLN A 8 -1.45 -1.56 1.26
CA GLN A 8 -1.50 -2.43 2.42
C GLN A 8 -0.09 -2.92 2.73
N GLY A 9 0.19 -3.20 4.00
CA GLY A 9 1.54 -3.50 4.43
C GLY A 9 1.66 -3.79 5.91
N PHE A 10 2.90 -4.04 6.33
CA PHE A 10 3.25 -4.40 7.69
C PHE A 10 3.94 -3.23 8.40
N ARG A 11 3.80 -3.17 9.73
CA ARG A 11 4.57 -2.22 10.53
C ARG A 11 5.73 -2.95 11.22
N LYS A 12 6.97 -2.55 10.91
CA LYS A 12 8.17 -3.04 11.60
C LYS A 12 8.30 -2.41 12.99
N GLU A 13 9.07 -3.02 13.88
CA GLU A 13 9.30 -2.57 15.27
C GLU A 13 9.81 -1.12 15.43
N ASN A 14 10.34 -0.52 14.37
CA ASN A 14 10.75 0.88 14.32
C ASN A 14 9.72 1.80 13.64
N ASN A 15 8.44 1.42 13.63
CA ASN A 15 7.36 2.12 12.93
C ASN A 15 7.61 2.33 11.42
N LYS A 16 8.47 1.53 10.80
CA LYS A 16 8.62 1.54 9.34
C LYS A 16 7.51 0.70 8.71
N PHE A 17 6.70 1.34 7.88
CA PHE A 17 5.72 0.68 7.03
C PHE A 17 6.42 -0.02 5.87
N ILE A 18 6.09 -1.30 5.67
CA ILE A 18 6.56 -2.14 4.57
C ILE A 18 5.35 -2.43 3.70
N VAL A 19 5.30 -1.82 2.52
CA VAL A 19 4.23 -2.09 1.55
C VAL A 19 4.31 -3.54 1.06
N LYS A 20 3.16 -4.21 1.05
CA LYS A 20 2.97 -5.57 0.57
C LYS A 20 2.06 -5.60 -0.65
N GLU A 21 1.06 -4.74 -0.68
CA GLU A 21 0.13 -4.62 -1.79
C GLU A 21 -0.08 -3.14 -2.12
N PHE A 22 -0.17 -2.84 -3.41
CA PHE A 22 -0.48 -1.52 -3.93
C PHE A 22 -1.51 -1.65 -5.03
N ALA A 23 -2.57 -0.86 -4.96
CA ALA A 23 -3.56 -0.72 -6.01
C ALA A 23 -3.71 0.74 -6.39
N SER A 24 -3.92 1.03 -7.68
CA SER A 24 -4.22 2.38 -8.15
C SER A 24 -5.22 2.41 -9.29
N PHE A 25 -6.01 3.47 -9.38
CA PHE A 25 -7.02 3.67 -10.42
C PHE A 25 -7.11 5.15 -10.83
N ASN A 26 -7.18 5.45 -12.12
CA ASN A 26 -7.29 6.80 -12.67
C ASN A 26 -8.40 6.95 -13.73
N GLU A 27 -9.53 6.28 -13.55
CA GLU A 27 -10.67 6.20 -14.50
C GLU A 27 -10.40 5.41 -15.77
N VAL A 28 -9.14 5.33 -16.23
CA VAL A 28 -8.73 4.65 -17.47
C VAL A 28 -8.10 3.29 -17.19
N LYS A 29 -7.27 3.18 -16.15
CA LYS A 29 -6.47 1.99 -15.89
C LYS A 29 -6.43 1.65 -14.41
N ILE A 30 -6.52 0.35 -14.12
CA ILE A 30 -6.18 -0.22 -12.82
C ILE A 30 -4.75 -0.76 -12.89
N ARG A 31 -3.95 -0.46 -11.86
CA ARG A 31 -2.68 -1.16 -11.62
C ARG A 31 -2.72 -1.81 -10.25
N HIS A 32 -2.18 -3.02 -10.17
CA HIS A 32 -2.13 -3.80 -8.95
C HIS A 32 -0.77 -4.46 -8.85
N TYR A 33 -0.12 -4.32 -7.69
CA TYR A 33 1.17 -4.95 -7.41
C TYR A 33 1.11 -5.66 -6.07
N ILE A 34 1.58 -6.90 -6.07
CA ILE A 34 1.90 -7.65 -4.87
C ILE A 34 3.43 -7.71 -4.77
N PHE A 35 3.98 -7.14 -3.71
CA PHE A 35 5.41 -7.03 -3.50
C PHE A 35 5.98 -8.27 -2.82
N LYS A 36 7.17 -8.67 -3.27
CA LYS A 36 8.00 -9.67 -2.58
C LYS A 36 8.37 -9.17 -1.19
N PRO A 37 8.51 -10.06 -0.21
CA PRO A 37 8.93 -9.67 1.12
C PRO A 37 10.34 -9.05 1.08
N PRO A 38 10.62 -8.00 1.87
CA PRO A 38 11.94 -7.39 1.92
C PRO A 38 13.03 -8.28 2.53
N PHE A 39 12.63 -9.29 3.30
CA PHE A 39 13.53 -10.26 3.91
C PHE A 39 12.81 -11.61 4.15
N PRO A 40 13.55 -12.71 4.23
CA PRO A 40 12.96 -14.01 4.54
C PRO A 40 12.34 -14.01 5.95
N LEU A 41 11.25 -14.78 6.14
CA LEU A 41 10.44 -14.79 7.35
C LEU A 41 11.22 -15.20 8.61
N ASN A 42 12.23 -16.05 8.48
CA ASN A 42 13.13 -16.46 9.57
C ASN A 42 14.00 -15.32 10.14
N PHE A 43 14.09 -14.17 9.47
CA PHE A 43 14.75 -12.96 9.98
C PHE A 43 13.76 -11.96 10.60
N SER A 44 12.47 -12.33 10.70
CA SER A 44 11.44 -11.48 11.28
C SER A 44 11.44 -11.58 12.81
N THR A 45 11.17 -10.46 13.48
CA THR A 45 10.97 -10.46 14.93
C THR A 45 9.61 -11.08 15.26
N SER A 46 9.42 -11.52 16.51
CA SER A 46 8.18 -12.19 16.93
C SER A 46 6.91 -11.36 16.66
N ASN A 47 7.01 -10.03 16.67
CA ASN A 47 5.90 -9.12 16.35
C ASN A 47 5.57 -9.07 14.86
N LEU A 48 6.58 -9.15 13.99
CA LEU A 48 6.35 -9.16 12.55
C LEU A 48 5.79 -10.51 12.09
N GLN A 49 6.24 -11.62 12.70
CA GLN A 49 5.64 -12.93 12.48
C GLN A 49 4.14 -12.93 12.81
N LYS A 50 3.76 -12.37 13.96
CA LYS A 50 2.34 -12.25 14.34
C LYS A 50 1.53 -11.40 13.36
N GLN A 51 2.10 -10.31 12.86
CA GLN A 51 1.44 -9.48 11.84
C GLN A 51 1.30 -10.22 10.50
N ALA A 52 2.34 -10.95 10.08
CA ALA A 52 2.30 -11.80 8.90
C ALA A 52 1.22 -12.88 9.03
N ASP A 53 1.22 -13.62 10.15
CA ASP A 53 0.23 -14.67 10.43
C ASP A 53 -1.20 -14.11 10.48
N TRP A 54 -1.39 -12.92 11.07
CA TRP A 54 -2.69 -12.28 11.11
C TRP A 54 -3.19 -11.90 9.70
N LEU A 55 -2.32 -11.35 8.85
CA LEU A 55 -2.68 -11.00 7.47
C LEU A 55 -3.01 -12.23 6.63
N VAL A 56 -2.21 -13.31 6.73
CA VAL A 56 -2.52 -14.57 6.04
C VAL A 56 -3.87 -15.14 6.48
N ARG A 57 -4.16 -15.10 7.78
CA ARG A 57 -5.39 -15.67 8.35
C ARG A 57 -6.65 -14.85 8.07
N ASN A 58 -6.56 -13.52 8.09
CA ASN A 58 -7.73 -12.64 8.05
C ASN A 58 -7.92 -11.95 6.68
N PHE A 59 -6.89 -11.91 5.85
CA PHE A 59 -6.91 -11.29 4.52
C PHE A 59 -6.77 -12.33 3.39
N HIS A 60 -7.16 -13.58 3.70
CA HIS A 60 -7.42 -14.77 2.89
C HIS A 60 -6.54 -15.15 1.68
N CYS A 61 -5.64 -14.32 1.11
CA CYS A 61 -4.98 -14.65 -0.17
C CYS A 61 -3.60 -13.98 -0.41
N ILE A 62 -2.91 -13.45 0.60
CA ILE A 62 -1.54 -12.92 0.39
C ILE A 62 -0.58 -13.47 1.43
N GLU A 63 0.16 -14.51 1.06
CA GLU A 63 1.25 -15.03 1.90
C GLU A 63 2.41 -14.03 2.01
N TRP A 64 3.18 -14.12 3.10
CA TRP A 64 4.41 -13.32 3.26
C TRP A 64 5.33 -13.46 2.04
N THR A 65 5.47 -14.69 1.54
CA THR A 65 6.29 -15.10 0.40
C THR A 65 5.74 -14.74 -0.96
N GLU A 66 4.45 -14.39 -1.06
CA GLU A 66 3.82 -14.10 -2.35
C GLU A 66 4.28 -12.77 -2.96
N GLY A 67 3.91 -12.56 -4.22
CA GLY A 67 4.26 -11.36 -4.97
C GLY A 67 5.40 -11.58 -5.94
N TYR A 68 5.31 -10.85 -7.05
CA TYR A 68 6.28 -10.93 -8.15
C TYR A 68 7.12 -9.66 -8.25
N THR A 69 6.65 -8.57 -7.65
CA THR A 69 7.28 -7.25 -7.73
C THR A 69 8.33 -7.08 -6.64
N PRO A 70 9.61 -6.84 -6.97
CA PRO A 70 10.61 -6.50 -5.98
C PRO A 70 10.28 -5.18 -5.27
N LEU A 71 10.43 -5.13 -3.94
CA LEU A 71 10.08 -3.93 -3.15
C LEU A 71 10.82 -2.66 -3.59
N HIS A 72 12.08 -2.78 -4.04
CA HIS A 72 12.86 -1.63 -4.53
C HIS A 72 12.24 -0.96 -5.77
N GLN A 73 11.34 -1.64 -6.50
CA GLN A 73 10.63 -1.05 -7.63
C GLN A 73 9.47 -0.15 -7.20
N PHE A 74 9.08 -0.15 -5.93
CA PHE A 74 7.96 0.67 -5.45
C PHE A 74 8.11 2.15 -5.84
N GLU A 75 9.29 2.74 -5.62
CA GLU A 75 9.54 4.14 -5.94
C GLU A 75 9.45 4.42 -7.44
N ASN A 76 9.98 3.53 -8.28
CA ASN A 76 9.90 3.67 -9.73
C ASN A 76 8.46 3.50 -10.24
N ASN A 77 7.71 2.57 -9.66
CA ASN A 77 6.29 2.38 -9.94
C ASN A 77 5.48 3.62 -9.56
N MET A 78 5.78 4.23 -8.40
CA MET A 78 5.17 5.49 -7.95
C MET A 78 5.47 6.64 -8.92
N LYS A 79 6.73 6.82 -9.33
CA LYS A 79 7.12 7.85 -10.31
C LYS A 79 6.36 7.69 -11.63
N SER A 80 6.31 6.48 -12.17
CA SER A 80 5.56 6.19 -13.41
C SER A 80 4.05 6.41 -13.26
N LEU A 81 3.49 6.18 -12.08
CA LEU A 81 2.08 6.38 -11.81
C LEU A 81 1.70 7.85 -11.64
N CYS A 82 2.61 8.66 -11.12
CA CYS A 82 2.39 10.08 -10.86
C CYS A 82 2.59 10.96 -12.11
N ASP A 83 3.13 10.40 -13.20
CA ASP A 83 3.32 11.14 -14.45
C ASP A 83 1.96 11.59 -15.03
N GLY A 84 1.79 12.89 -15.22
CA GLY A 84 0.53 13.50 -15.65
C GLY A 84 -0.63 13.45 -14.63
N VAL A 85 -0.35 13.10 -13.37
CA VAL A 85 -1.33 13.13 -12.27
C VAL A 85 -1.22 14.44 -11.51
N ASP A 86 -2.37 15.09 -11.30
CA ASP A 86 -2.45 16.37 -10.58
C ASP A 86 -2.76 16.17 -9.09
N LEU A 87 -3.39 15.05 -8.74
CA LEU A 87 -3.91 14.80 -7.40
C LEU A 87 -4.00 13.30 -7.11
N ILE A 88 -3.58 12.91 -5.90
CA ILE A 88 -3.74 11.56 -5.37
C ILE A 88 -4.76 11.56 -4.25
N HIS A 89 -5.71 10.63 -4.30
CA HIS A 89 -6.60 10.32 -3.18
C HIS A 89 -6.25 8.98 -2.55
N ILE A 90 -6.28 8.94 -1.23
CA ILE A 90 -6.00 7.74 -0.46
C ILE A 90 -6.78 7.73 0.85
N LYS A 91 -7.21 6.56 1.30
CA LYS A 91 -7.88 6.42 2.60
C LYS A 91 -6.87 6.14 3.70
N GLY A 92 -6.94 6.88 4.80
CA GLY A 92 -6.17 6.65 6.02
C GLY A 92 -4.85 7.43 6.09
N ARG A 93 -4.66 8.10 7.23
CA ARG A 93 -3.55 9.03 7.48
C ARG A 93 -2.16 8.42 7.36
N GLU A 94 -1.92 7.26 7.97
CA GLU A 94 -0.60 6.61 7.92
C GLU A 94 -0.19 6.28 6.47
N LYS A 95 -1.14 5.79 5.67
CA LYS A 95 -0.92 5.47 4.27
C LYS A 95 -0.62 6.73 3.45
N ALA A 96 -1.37 7.81 3.70
CA ALA A 96 -1.10 9.11 3.07
C ALA A 96 0.28 9.63 3.41
N GLU A 97 0.68 9.61 4.69
CA GLU A 97 2.01 10.01 5.15
C GLU A 97 3.13 9.14 4.56
N TYR A 98 2.86 7.86 4.30
CA TYR A 98 3.79 6.98 3.59
C TYR A 98 3.95 7.39 2.12
N ILE A 99 2.84 7.56 1.39
CA ILE A 99 2.85 7.89 -0.04
C ILE A 99 3.49 9.25 -0.32
N ARG A 100 3.25 10.26 0.54
CA ARG A 100 3.86 11.60 0.44
C ARG A 100 5.40 11.58 0.38
N ARG A 101 6.05 10.50 0.83
CA ARG A 101 7.52 10.35 0.78
C ARG A 101 8.05 9.98 -0.61
N PHE A 102 7.18 9.51 -1.51
CA PHE A 102 7.56 8.94 -2.81
C PHE A 102 7.07 9.74 -4.00
N THR A 103 6.36 10.85 -3.78
CA THR A 103 5.81 11.68 -4.85
C THR A 103 5.70 13.15 -4.43
N PRO A 104 5.98 14.10 -5.34
CA PRO A 104 5.68 15.51 -5.13
C PRO A 104 4.20 15.85 -5.38
N VAL A 105 3.41 14.93 -5.96
CA VAL A 105 2.00 15.17 -6.27
C VAL A 105 1.21 15.33 -4.96
N PRO A 106 0.31 16.32 -4.87
CA PRO A 106 -0.54 16.49 -3.70
C PRO A 106 -1.32 15.22 -3.34
N VAL A 107 -1.28 14.84 -2.06
CA VAL A 107 -1.98 13.65 -1.52
C VAL A 107 -3.09 14.12 -0.58
N VAL A 108 -4.33 13.90 -0.99
CA VAL A 108 -5.55 14.20 -0.24
C VAL A 108 -6.08 12.93 0.40
N GLU A 109 -6.36 13.01 1.69
CA GLU A 109 -7.01 11.94 2.43
C GLU A 109 -8.50 11.94 2.11
N PHE A 110 -9.09 10.77 1.86
CA PHE A 110 -10.55 10.67 1.87
C PHE A 110 -11.03 10.89 3.30
N ASP A 111 -11.84 11.93 3.52
CA ASP A 111 -12.68 12.00 4.70
C ASP A 111 -13.70 10.87 4.62
N ASP A 112 -13.88 10.13 5.72
CA ASP A 112 -14.95 9.15 5.84
C ASP A 112 -16.29 9.88 5.68
N GLN A 113 -16.83 9.92 4.47
CA GLN A 113 -18.27 10.07 4.29
C GLN A 113 -18.90 8.89 5.04
N PRO A 114 -19.84 9.11 5.97
CA PRO A 114 -20.46 8.01 6.70
C PRO A 114 -21.00 7.00 5.70
N GLU A 115 -20.82 5.71 6.00
CA GLU A 115 -21.38 4.62 5.22
C GLU A 115 -22.80 4.98 4.83
N VAL A 116 -23.08 5.00 3.51
CA VAL A 116 -24.45 5.16 3.02
C VAL A 116 -25.22 3.98 3.61
N LYS A 117 -26.00 4.25 4.66
CA LYS A 117 -26.93 3.27 5.21
C LYS A 117 -27.95 3.00 4.11
N ILE A 118 -27.76 1.88 3.42
CA ILE A 118 -28.77 1.35 2.53
C ILE A 118 -29.88 0.83 3.45
N HIS A 119 -30.94 1.62 3.57
CA HIS A 119 -32.17 1.25 4.26
C HIS A 119 -32.99 0.28 3.41
#